data_AF-A0A800IIT5-F1
#
_entry.id   AF-A0A800IIT5-F1
#
_cell.length_a   1.000
_cell.length_b   1.000
_cell.length_c   1.000
_cell.angle_alpha   90.00
_cell.angle_beta   90.00
_cell.angle_gamma   90.00
#
_symmetry.space_group_name_H-M   'P 1'
#
loop_
_entity.id
_entity.type
_entity.pdbx_description
1 polymer ?
#
loop_
_entity_poly.entity_id
_entity_poly.type
_entity_poly.pdbx_seq_one_letter_code
_entity_poly.pdbx_strand_id
1 'polypeptide(L)'
;MESSTEAVMRSGVLICLIAVLSMNCGHKMDTFQTLVKELDETEQDIRTKQEEIRSRIQEYNAGNPNTQIDMATLDRMVLDPDQAEALNQLLGEEKDVSYRGLVQEIVDTHNQIDILQERVRLVQENLPAPYTVRSGDTHVDVALRYLMENHGLMSDEAREAVERVALVENLHVGFKIWLLYRDGDFGTYVTQGAASVSPGKAQRVAKQRITYRITTLTHERNTAQMLADSLQERHDNLEERILFLRNEESRLQSEIASLGQARDAAIVKSDMAERQSLLLEKQLNSIFYEVNTMDYWKEVRVVSDPFFGGPRVKSLTNVKFSQSHDLREGKILTFDTLTFPELKRIKKVNIFPRTFKEGQEYIISFDESGDRAFVKLLRPDLFAGQKVIFALRD
;
A
#
# COMPACT_ATOMS: atom_id res chain seq x y z
N MET A 1 57.05 7.43 -83.53
CA MET A 1 57.00 6.39 -84.57
C MET A 1 57.15 5.07 -83.84
N GLU A 2 56.08 4.61 -83.17
CA GLU A 2 55.04 3.74 -83.75
C GLU A 2 55.61 2.46 -84.37
N SER A 3 55.42 1.33 -83.69
CA SER A 3 54.60 0.21 -84.20
C SER A 3 54.57 -0.94 -83.19
N SER A 4 53.50 -0.96 -82.40
CA SER A 4 52.49 -2.02 -82.30
C SER A 4 52.84 -3.50 -82.59
N THR A 5 52.24 -4.35 -81.74
CA THR A 5 51.62 -5.67 -82.00
C THR A 5 52.51 -6.89 -82.21
N GLU A 6 52.65 -7.72 -81.17
CA GLU A 6 52.16 -9.11 -81.09
C GLU A 6 52.82 -9.88 -79.93
N ALA A 7 52.10 -10.03 -78.80
CA ALA A 7 52.24 -11.16 -77.86
C ALA A 7 51.15 -11.09 -76.79
N VAL A 8 49.89 -11.13 -77.21
CA VAL A 8 48.77 -11.47 -76.33
C VAL A 8 48.54 -12.97 -76.48
N MET A 9 49.07 -13.77 -75.56
CA MET A 9 48.48 -15.03 -75.10
C MET A 9 49.38 -15.66 -74.04
N ARG A 10 48.76 -16.13 -72.94
CA ARG A 10 49.34 -16.85 -71.78
C ARG A 10 49.66 -15.99 -70.54
N SER A 11 48.65 -15.36 -69.98
CA SER A 11 48.53 -15.18 -68.52
C SER A 11 47.08 -14.94 -68.14
N GLY A 12 46.23 -15.93 -68.43
CA GLY A 12 44.80 -15.83 -68.24
C GLY A 12 44.13 -17.19 -68.09
N VAL A 13 44.75 -18.15 -67.39
CA VAL A 13 44.09 -19.38 -66.90
C VAL A 13 44.86 -19.89 -65.68
N LEU A 14 44.67 -19.29 -64.50
CA LEU A 14 45.00 -19.98 -63.23
C LEU A 14 44.26 -19.43 -62.00
N ILE A 15 43.09 -18.80 -62.19
CA ILE A 15 42.21 -18.41 -61.08
C ILE A 15 40.79 -18.78 -61.48
N CYS A 16 40.46 -20.08 -61.44
CA CYS A 16 39.08 -20.56 -61.54
C CYS A 16 38.90 -22.04 -61.10
N LEU A 17 39.79 -22.59 -60.26
CA LEU A 17 39.69 -23.99 -59.81
C LEU A 17 39.58 -24.18 -58.29
N ILE A 18 39.30 -23.12 -57.52
CA ILE A 18 39.13 -23.22 -56.05
C ILE A 18 37.71 -22.79 -55.59
N ALA A 19 36.87 -22.23 -56.48
CA ALA A 19 35.54 -21.75 -56.13
C ALA A 19 34.38 -22.78 -56.34
N VAL A 20 34.67 -24.03 -56.70
CA VAL A 20 33.64 -25.08 -56.92
C VAL A 20 33.52 -26.07 -55.75
N LEU A 21 34.38 -25.99 -54.73
CA LEU A 21 34.31 -26.87 -53.57
C LEU A 21 33.48 -26.33 -52.38
N SER A 22 33.13 -25.04 -52.35
CA SER A 22 32.34 -24.46 -51.25
C SER A 22 30.82 -24.46 -51.47
N MET A 23 30.34 -24.68 -52.71
CA MET A 23 28.89 -24.78 -52.98
C MET A 23 28.30 -26.18 -52.79
N ASN A 24 29.14 -27.20 -52.61
CA ASN A 24 28.70 -28.60 -52.49
C ASN A 24 28.41 -29.03 -51.03
N CYS A 25 28.68 -28.19 -50.03
CA CYS A 25 28.51 -28.54 -48.62
C CYS A 25 27.08 -28.29 -48.13
N GLY A 26 26.51 -27.11 -48.42
CA GLY A 26 25.13 -26.78 -48.10
C GLY A 26 24.12 -27.74 -48.74
N HIS A 27 24.36 -28.14 -49.99
CA HIS A 27 23.48 -29.07 -50.71
C HIS A 27 23.41 -30.46 -50.05
N LYS A 28 24.51 -30.96 -49.47
CA LYS A 28 24.54 -32.26 -48.78
C LYS A 28 23.79 -32.23 -47.44
N MET A 29 23.87 -31.13 -46.71
CA MET A 29 23.16 -30.98 -45.44
C MET A 29 21.64 -30.81 -45.66
N ASP A 30 21.24 -30.04 -46.67
CA ASP A 30 19.84 -29.91 -47.07
C ASP A 30 19.28 -31.26 -47.55
N THR A 31 20.09 -32.04 -48.28
CA THR A 31 19.74 -33.40 -48.70
C THR A 31 19.57 -34.32 -47.49
N PHE A 32 20.45 -34.24 -46.49
CA PHE A 32 20.32 -35.01 -45.25
C PHE A 32 19.02 -34.70 -44.51
N GLN A 33 18.71 -33.42 -44.27
CA GLN A 33 17.47 -33.04 -43.59
C GLN A 33 16.23 -33.47 -44.37
N THR A 34 16.28 -33.39 -45.71
CA THR A 34 15.19 -33.84 -46.58
C THR A 34 14.98 -35.35 -46.49
N LEU A 35 16.06 -36.14 -46.51
CA LEU A 35 16.00 -37.60 -46.37
C LEU A 35 15.47 -38.02 -45.00
N VAL A 36 15.93 -37.38 -43.91
CA VAL A 36 15.42 -37.70 -42.56
C VAL A 36 13.95 -37.30 -42.41
N LYS A 37 13.54 -36.18 -43.01
CA LYS A 37 12.14 -35.76 -43.02
C LYS A 37 11.26 -36.72 -43.80
N GLU A 38 11.70 -37.12 -45.00
CA GLU A 38 11.00 -38.12 -45.81
C GLU A 38 10.88 -39.45 -45.07
N LEU A 39 11.92 -39.85 -44.33
CA LEU A 39 11.89 -41.02 -43.47
C LEU A 39 10.84 -40.90 -42.36
N ASP A 40 10.79 -39.78 -41.64
CA ASP A 40 9.81 -39.56 -40.56
C ASP A 40 8.38 -39.54 -41.08
N GLU A 41 8.14 -38.89 -42.23
CA GLU A 41 6.84 -38.87 -42.92
C GLU A 41 6.43 -40.29 -43.36
N THR A 42 7.36 -41.06 -43.95
CA THR A 42 7.09 -42.44 -44.38
C THR A 42 6.83 -43.37 -43.18
N GLU A 43 7.60 -43.25 -42.09
CA GLU A 43 7.35 -43.99 -40.84
C GLU A 43 5.98 -43.61 -40.23
N GLN A 44 5.57 -42.35 -40.33
CA GLN A 44 4.26 -41.89 -39.86
C GLN A 44 3.11 -42.44 -40.73
N ASP A 45 3.28 -42.49 -42.03
CA ASP A 45 2.29 -43.05 -42.96
C ASP A 45 2.09 -44.55 -42.70
N ILE A 46 3.17 -45.31 -42.48
CA ILE A 46 3.09 -46.72 -42.09
C ILE A 46 2.28 -46.88 -40.80
N ARG A 47 2.57 -46.09 -39.76
CA ARG A 47 1.82 -46.14 -38.49
C ARG A 47 0.34 -45.82 -38.68
N THR A 48 0.04 -44.83 -39.51
CA THR A 48 -1.35 -44.42 -39.79
C THR A 48 -2.12 -45.54 -40.49
N LYS A 49 -1.53 -46.15 -41.53
CA LYS A 49 -2.12 -47.27 -42.26
C LYS A 49 -2.32 -48.51 -41.38
N GLN A 50 -1.38 -48.80 -40.49
CA GLN A 50 -1.52 -49.88 -39.51
C GLN A 50 -2.69 -49.63 -38.54
N GLU A 51 -2.91 -48.39 -38.13
CA GLU A 51 -4.03 -48.04 -37.26
C GLU A 51 -5.37 -48.06 -38.01
N GLU A 52 -5.40 -47.65 -39.29
CA GLU A 52 -6.58 -47.78 -40.16
C GLU A 52 -7.02 -49.24 -40.31
N ILE A 53 -6.07 -50.17 -40.52
CA ILE A 53 -6.34 -51.61 -40.55
C ILE A 53 -6.99 -52.05 -39.22
N ARG A 54 -6.40 -51.67 -38.08
CA ARG A 54 -6.94 -52.02 -36.76
C ARG A 54 -8.34 -51.47 -36.54
N SER A 55 -8.58 -50.19 -36.86
CA SER A 55 -9.89 -49.55 -36.70
C SER A 55 -10.95 -50.27 -37.53
N ARG A 56 -10.65 -50.60 -38.79
CA ARG A 56 -11.59 -51.27 -39.69
C ARG A 56 -11.93 -52.68 -39.25
N ILE A 57 -10.94 -53.44 -38.76
CA ILE A 57 -11.18 -54.76 -38.18
C ILE A 57 -12.08 -54.65 -36.94
N GLN A 58 -11.84 -53.66 -36.07
CA GLN A 58 -12.67 -53.41 -34.90
C GLN A 58 -14.12 -53.04 -35.28
N GLU A 59 -14.29 -52.15 -36.26
CA GLU A 59 -15.60 -51.74 -36.79
C GLU A 59 -16.37 -52.94 -37.36
N TYR A 60 -15.70 -53.79 -38.15
CA TYR A 60 -16.30 -55.01 -38.69
C TYR A 60 -16.69 -56.00 -37.60
N ASN A 61 -15.81 -56.24 -36.61
CA ASN A 61 -16.06 -57.14 -35.50
C ASN A 61 -17.20 -56.64 -34.59
N ALA A 62 -17.37 -55.33 -34.45
CA ALA A 62 -18.49 -54.72 -33.73
C ALA A 62 -19.83 -54.91 -34.46
N GLY A 63 -19.83 -54.85 -35.80
CA GLY A 63 -21.01 -55.10 -36.63
C GLY A 63 -21.37 -56.58 -36.81
N ASN A 64 -20.40 -57.49 -36.64
CA ASN A 64 -20.54 -58.92 -36.91
C ASN A 64 -20.08 -59.79 -35.71
N PRO A 65 -20.79 -59.77 -34.57
CA PRO A 65 -20.36 -60.44 -33.35
C PRO A 65 -20.27 -61.98 -33.44
N ASN A 66 -20.96 -62.58 -34.42
CA ASN A 66 -20.94 -64.04 -34.65
C ASN A 66 -19.83 -64.50 -35.60
N THR A 67 -19.16 -63.58 -36.29
CA THR A 67 -18.11 -63.87 -37.29
C THR A 67 -16.94 -62.93 -37.07
N GLN A 68 -16.25 -63.10 -35.94
CA GLN A 68 -15.12 -62.25 -35.57
C GLN A 68 -13.87 -62.61 -36.37
N ILE A 69 -13.19 -61.59 -36.88
CA ILE A 69 -11.88 -61.70 -37.50
C ILE A 69 -10.82 -61.65 -36.41
N ASP A 70 -10.01 -62.70 -36.32
CA ASP A 70 -8.82 -62.71 -35.48
C ASP A 70 -7.68 -61.95 -36.17
N MET A 71 -7.33 -60.81 -35.57
CA MET A 71 -6.28 -59.90 -36.02
C MET A 71 -4.93 -60.63 -36.19
N ALA A 72 -4.59 -61.50 -35.24
CA ALA A 72 -3.30 -62.18 -35.24
C ALA A 72 -3.16 -63.22 -36.36
N THR A 73 -4.29 -63.77 -36.82
CA THR A 73 -4.33 -64.73 -37.92
C THR A 73 -4.29 -64.01 -39.27
N LEU A 74 -5.03 -62.91 -39.41
CA LEU A 74 -5.03 -62.11 -40.64
C LEU A 74 -3.67 -61.45 -40.91
N ASP A 75 -3.03 -60.87 -39.88
CA ASP A 75 -1.68 -60.30 -39.99
C ASP A 75 -0.67 -61.33 -40.52
N ARG A 76 -0.74 -62.58 -40.03
CA ARG A 76 0.18 -63.66 -40.45
C ARG A 76 -0.06 -64.10 -41.90
N MET A 77 -1.32 -64.14 -42.34
CA MET A 77 -1.68 -64.57 -43.69
C MET A 77 -1.32 -63.52 -44.74
N VAL A 78 -1.37 -62.23 -44.37
CA VAL A 78 -1.07 -61.12 -45.27
C VAL A 78 0.45 -60.87 -45.38
N LEU A 79 1.23 -61.12 -44.31
CA LEU A 79 2.69 -60.98 -44.29
C LEU A 79 3.46 -62.05 -45.08
N ASP A 80 2.83 -63.17 -45.44
CA ASP A 80 3.45 -64.26 -46.21
C ASP A 80 3.10 -64.11 -47.71
N PRO A 81 4.07 -63.77 -48.59
CA PRO A 81 3.80 -63.45 -50.00
C PRO A 81 3.08 -64.56 -50.77
N ASP A 82 3.40 -65.82 -50.46
CA ASP A 82 2.79 -66.99 -51.11
C ASP A 82 1.36 -67.22 -50.61
N GLN A 83 1.04 -66.81 -49.38
CA GLN A 83 -0.31 -66.91 -48.81
C GLN A 83 -1.19 -65.72 -49.16
N ALA A 84 -0.62 -64.54 -49.40
CA ALA A 84 -1.35 -63.37 -49.88
C ALA A 84 -1.97 -63.62 -51.27
N GLU A 85 -1.25 -64.29 -52.17
CA GLU A 85 -1.76 -64.66 -53.50
C GLU A 85 -2.86 -65.74 -53.42
N ALA A 86 -2.68 -66.74 -52.56
CA ALA A 86 -3.71 -67.75 -52.27
C ALA A 86 -4.96 -67.13 -51.60
N LEU A 87 -4.77 -66.15 -50.72
CA LEU A 87 -5.85 -65.40 -50.07
C LEU A 87 -6.64 -64.59 -51.10
N ASN A 88 -5.99 -63.93 -52.05
CA ASN A 88 -6.65 -63.23 -53.16
C ASN A 88 -7.48 -64.17 -54.04
N GLN A 89 -7.02 -65.41 -54.26
CA GLN A 89 -7.79 -66.43 -54.98
C GLN A 89 -9.02 -66.90 -54.19
N LEU A 90 -8.88 -67.14 -52.88
CA LEU A 90 -9.98 -67.53 -51.99
C LEU A 90 -11.03 -66.43 -51.82
N LEU A 91 -10.61 -65.16 -51.80
CA LEU A 91 -11.51 -64.00 -51.78
C LEU A 91 -12.37 -63.92 -53.06
N GLY A 92 -11.89 -64.44 -54.18
CA GLY A 92 -12.68 -64.57 -55.41
C GLY A 92 -13.87 -65.52 -55.29
N GLU A 93 -13.77 -66.52 -54.40
CA GLU A 93 -14.79 -67.54 -54.16
C GLU A 93 -15.72 -67.22 -52.98
N GLU A 94 -15.38 -66.20 -52.18
CA GLU A 94 -16.10 -65.78 -50.98
C GLU A 94 -17.45 -65.13 -51.30
N LYS A 95 -18.50 -65.52 -50.57
CA LYS A 95 -19.89 -65.12 -50.84
C LYS A 95 -20.31 -63.86 -50.08
N ASP A 96 -19.68 -63.58 -48.94
CA ASP A 96 -19.93 -62.35 -48.18
C ASP A 96 -19.19 -61.15 -48.83
N VAL A 97 -19.97 -60.30 -49.51
CA VAL A 97 -19.46 -59.10 -50.18
C VAL A 97 -18.82 -58.11 -49.19
N SER A 98 -19.32 -58.06 -47.94
CA SER A 98 -18.80 -57.15 -46.91
C SER A 98 -17.46 -57.63 -46.36
N TYR A 99 -17.34 -58.93 -46.08
CA TYR A 99 -16.08 -59.53 -45.64
C TYR A 99 -15.00 -59.45 -46.72
N ARG A 100 -15.36 -59.79 -47.95
CA ARG A 100 -14.45 -59.70 -49.10
C ARG A 100 -13.93 -58.29 -49.33
N GLY A 101 -14.80 -57.27 -49.22
CA GLY A 101 -14.41 -55.87 -49.34
C GLY A 101 -13.39 -55.44 -48.27
N LEU A 102 -13.62 -55.85 -47.01
CA LEU A 102 -12.70 -55.56 -45.91
C LEU A 102 -11.34 -56.24 -46.10
N VAL A 103 -11.31 -57.53 -46.45
CA VAL A 103 -10.03 -58.24 -46.62
C VAL A 103 -9.25 -57.68 -47.82
N GLN A 104 -9.92 -57.35 -48.93
CA GLN A 104 -9.26 -56.71 -50.08
C GLN A 104 -8.62 -55.39 -49.67
N GLU A 105 -9.33 -54.56 -48.92
CA GLU A 105 -8.81 -53.27 -48.45
C GLU A 105 -7.62 -53.43 -47.48
N ILE A 106 -7.66 -54.47 -46.62
CA ILE A 106 -6.53 -54.81 -45.74
C ILE A 106 -5.31 -55.24 -46.55
N VAL A 107 -5.50 -56.11 -47.55
CA VAL A 107 -4.42 -56.56 -48.45
C VAL A 107 -3.83 -55.38 -49.23
N ASP A 108 -4.68 -54.53 -49.82
CA ASP A 108 -4.24 -53.33 -50.55
C ASP A 108 -3.47 -52.36 -49.64
N THR A 109 -3.92 -52.18 -48.41
CA THR A 109 -3.25 -51.33 -47.41
C THR A 109 -1.92 -51.94 -46.97
N HIS A 110 -1.82 -53.27 -46.86
CA HIS A 110 -0.58 -53.97 -46.54
C HIS A 110 0.47 -53.84 -47.65
N ASN A 111 0.07 -54.02 -48.92
CA ASN A 111 0.96 -53.79 -50.07
C ASN A 111 1.52 -52.36 -50.07
N GLN A 112 0.70 -51.37 -49.69
CA GLN A 112 1.17 -50.00 -49.52
C GLN A 112 2.17 -49.87 -48.36
N ILE A 113 1.93 -50.54 -47.23
CA ILE A 113 2.89 -50.59 -46.12
C ILE A 113 4.22 -51.19 -46.58
N ASP A 114 4.23 -52.28 -47.36
CA ASP A 114 5.46 -52.91 -47.84
C ASP A 114 6.26 -51.99 -48.76
N ILE A 115 5.58 -51.29 -49.68
CA ILE A 115 6.21 -50.27 -50.53
C ILE A 115 6.84 -49.16 -49.67
N LEU A 116 6.13 -48.71 -48.64
CA LEU A 116 6.64 -47.69 -47.73
C LEU A 116 7.80 -48.22 -46.88
N GLN A 117 7.78 -49.48 -46.44
CA GLN A 117 8.85 -50.12 -45.69
C GLN A 117 10.12 -50.27 -46.54
N GLU A 118 9.99 -50.63 -47.80
CA GLU A 118 11.12 -50.68 -48.73
C GLU A 118 11.70 -49.28 -48.97
N ARG A 119 10.85 -48.26 -49.09
CA ARG A 119 11.29 -46.85 -49.15
C ARG A 119 12.04 -46.43 -47.89
N VAL A 120 11.54 -46.80 -46.70
CA VAL A 120 12.23 -46.58 -45.41
C VAL A 120 13.62 -47.23 -45.43
N ARG A 121 13.72 -48.49 -45.89
CA ARG A 121 14.99 -49.23 -45.97
C ARG A 121 16.00 -48.50 -46.88
N LEU A 122 15.58 -48.11 -48.08
CA LEU A 122 16.42 -47.40 -49.04
C LEU A 122 16.89 -46.03 -48.52
N VAL A 123 16.03 -45.30 -47.81
CA VAL A 123 16.39 -44.01 -47.22
C VAL A 123 17.34 -44.20 -46.03
N GLN A 124 17.10 -45.21 -45.18
CA GLN A 124 17.95 -45.51 -44.01
C GLN A 124 19.36 -45.97 -44.40
N GLU A 125 19.53 -46.70 -45.50
CA GLU A 125 20.85 -47.10 -46.01
C GLU A 125 21.76 -45.89 -46.31
N ASN A 126 21.16 -44.73 -46.61
CA ASN A 126 21.87 -43.50 -46.93
C ASN A 126 22.07 -42.58 -45.72
N LEU A 127 21.57 -42.95 -44.53
CA LEU A 127 21.61 -42.14 -43.32
C LEU A 127 22.51 -42.75 -42.23
N PRO A 128 23.17 -41.93 -41.40
CA PRO A 128 23.91 -42.41 -40.24
C PRO A 128 22.97 -43.02 -39.19
N ALA A 129 23.48 -43.95 -38.38
CA ALA A 129 22.69 -44.56 -37.32
C ALA A 129 22.18 -43.49 -36.31
N PRO A 130 20.87 -43.46 -36.00
CA PRO A 130 20.31 -42.46 -35.11
C PRO A 130 20.63 -42.77 -33.64
N TYR A 131 20.74 -41.72 -32.83
CA TYR A 131 20.76 -41.84 -31.38
C TYR A 131 19.34 -41.90 -30.81
N THR A 132 19.04 -42.89 -29.96
CA THR A 132 17.74 -42.99 -29.29
C THR A 132 17.78 -42.28 -27.94
N VAL A 133 16.89 -41.31 -27.75
CA VAL A 133 16.80 -40.48 -26.54
C VAL A 133 16.44 -41.31 -25.32
N ARG A 134 17.24 -41.14 -24.25
CA ARG A 134 17.02 -41.72 -22.92
C ARG A 134 16.52 -40.66 -21.94
N SER A 135 16.07 -41.10 -20.78
CA SER A 135 15.62 -40.19 -19.73
C SER A 135 16.77 -39.29 -19.27
N GLY A 136 16.52 -37.97 -19.24
CA GLY A 136 17.51 -36.97 -18.84
C GLY A 136 18.45 -36.50 -19.95
N ASP A 137 18.41 -37.09 -21.15
CA ASP A 137 19.21 -36.62 -22.27
C ASP A 137 18.71 -35.24 -22.75
N THR A 138 19.64 -34.30 -22.95
CA THR A 138 19.36 -33.07 -23.68
C THR A 138 19.94 -33.13 -25.08
N HIS A 139 19.32 -32.41 -26.01
CA HIS A 139 19.78 -32.39 -27.40
C HIS A 139 21.22 -31.84 -27.50
N VAL A 140 21.55 -30.84 -26.68
CA VAL A 140 22.89 -30.26 -26.59
C VAL A 140 23.89 -31.32 -26.16
N ASP A 141 23.62 -32.03 -25.07
CA ASP A 141 24.58 -33.01 -24.53
C ASP A 141 24.85 -34.15 -25.51
N VAL A 142 23.79 -34.62 -26.19
CA VAL A 142 23.91 -35.66 -27.22
C VAL A 142 24.71 -35.17 -28.43
N ALA A 143 24.48 -33.94 -28.88
CA ALA A 143 25.20 -33.34 -30.00
C ALA A 143 26.68 -33.11 -29.68
N LEU A 144 26.99 -32.55 -28.51
CA LEU A 144 28.37 -32.34 -28.06
C LEU A 144 29.12 -33.66 -27.93
N ARG A 145 28.50 -34.67 -27.31
CA ARG A 145 29.09 -36.00 -27.18
C ARG A 145 29.43 -36.61 -28.54
N TYR A 146 28.51 -36.50 -29.50
CA TYR A 146 28.76 -36.99 -30.86
C TYR A 146 29.94 -36.29 -31.54
N LEU A 147 30.04 -34.96 -31.43
CA LEU A 147 31.14 -34.21 -32.05
C LEU A 147 32.49 -34.48 -31.38
N MET A 148 32.51 -34.60 -30.05
CA MET A 148 33.73 -34.83 -29.29
C MET A 148 34.20 -36.29 -29.35
N GLU A 149 33.31 -37.26 -29.13
CA GLU A 149 33.67 -38.69 -29.05
C GLU A 149 33.82 -39.33 -30.43
N ASN A 150 32.95 -39.00 -31.40
CA ASN A 150 32.98 -39.66 -32.71
C ASN A 150 33.85 -38.92 -33.73
N HIS A 151 33.99 -37.60 -33.60
CA HIS A 151 34.74 -36.76 -34.56
C HIS A 151 35.98 -36.09 -33.94
N GLY A 152 36.22 -36.25 -32.64
CA GLY A 152 37.44 -35.79 -31.98
C GLY A 152 37.57 -34.27 -31.85
N LEU A 153 36.47 -33.52 -31.96
CA LEU A 153 36.50 -32.07 -31.85
C LEU A 153 36.84 -31.62 -30.43
N MET A 154 37.56 -30.50 -30.32
CA MET A 154 37.76 -29.83 -29.05
C MET A 154 36.44 -29.25 -28.53
N SER A 155 36.31 -29.15 -27.20
CA SER A 155 35.05 -28.72 -26.55
C SER A 155 34.51 -27.38 -27.08
N ASP A 156 35.41 -26.41 -27.35
CA ASP A 156 35.00 -25.08 -27.81
C ASP A 156 34.51 -25.11 -29.26
N GLU A 157 35.19 -25.86 -30.13
CA GLU A 157 34.82 -26.04 -31.54
C GLU A 157 33.49 -26.81 -31.67
N ALA A 158 33.30 -27.85 -30.85
CA ALA A 158 32.05 -28.60 -30.80
C ALA A 158 30.88 -27.72 -30.34
N ARG A 159 31.12 -26.82 -29.37
CA ARG A 159 30.11 -25.89 -28.90
C ARG A 159 29.72 -24.88 -29.97
N GLU A 160 30.69 -24.29 -30.65
CA GLU A 160 30.45 -23.36 -31.76
C GLU A 160 29.63 -24.05 -32.87
N ALA A 161 29.96 -25.29 -33.23
CA ALA A 161 29.22 -26.05 -34.24
C ALA A 161 27.76 -26.30 -33.82
N VAL A 162 27.50 -26.60 -32.55
CA VAL A 162 26.15 -26.85 -32.02
C VAL A 162 25.31 -25.57 -31.95
N GLU A 163 25.90 -24.43 -31.58
CA GLU A 163 25.21 -23.14 -31.46
C GLU A 163 24.68 -22.61 -32.81
N ARG A 164 25.29 -23.03 -33.93
CA ARG A 164 24.85 -22.67 -35.28
C ARG A 164 23.61 -23.42 -35.76
N VAL A 165 23.12 -24.41 -35.01
CA VAL A 165 22.01 -25.28 -35.42
C VAL A 165 20.79 -25.12 -34.53
N ALA A 166 19.59 -25.19 -35.13
CA ALA A 166 18.34 -25.16 -34.38
C ALA A 166 18.13 -26.49 -33.62
N LEU A 167 18.31 -26.44 -32.30
CA LEU A 167 18.09 -27.59 -31.43
C LEU A 167 16.62 -27.69 -31.00
N VAL A 168 16.12 -28.91 -31.01
CA VAL A 168 14.82 -29.27 -30.42
C VAL A 168 14.92 -29.32 -28.90
N GLU A 169 14.13 -28.49 -28.22
CA GLU A 169 13.89 -28.55 -26.78
C GLU A 169 12.75 -29.53 -26.44
N ASN A 170 12.74 -30.08 -25.22
CA ASN A 170 11.78 -31.09 -24.72
C ASN A 170 11.80 -32.40 -25.51
N LEU A 171 12.90 -33.13 -25.39
CA LEU A 171 13.02 -34.48 -25.95
C LEU A 171 12.25 -35.50 -25.09
N HIS A 172 11.44 -36.34 -25.75
CA HIS A 172 10.79 -37.47 -25.11
C HIS A 172 11.60 -38.75 -25.31
N VAL A 173 11.54 -39.65 -24.33
CA VAL A 173 12.15 -40.98 -24.42
C VAL A 173 11.61 -41.71 -25.65
N GLY A 174 12.51 -42.25 -26.47
CA GLY A 174 12.16 -42.95 -27.71
C GLY A 174 12.23 -42.08 -28.98
N PHE A 175 12.44 -40.77 -28.87
CA PHE A 175 12.82 -39.95 -30.03
C PHE A 175 14.15 -40.44 -30.62
N LYS A 176 14.28 -40.31 -31.93
CA LYS A 176 15.52 -40.60 -32.67
C LYS A 176 16.14 -39.29 -33.13
N ILE A 177 17.38 -39.03 -32.71
CA ILE A 177 18.18 -37.89 -33.11
C ILE A 177 19.16 -38.34 -34.18
N TRP A 178 19.04 -37.74 -35.36
CA TRP A 178 19.92 -37.97 -36.49
C TRP A 178 20.99 -36.89 -36.50
N LEU A 179 22.26 -37.29 -36.44
CA LEU A 179 23.39 -36.40 -36.31
C LEU A 179 24.30 -36.59 -37.52
N LEU A 180 24.66 -35.50 -38.18
CA LEU A 180 25.61 -35.49 -39.28
C LEU A 180 26.64 -34.40 -39.04
N TYR A 181 27.91 -34.76 -39.20
CA TYR A 181 29.02 -33.82 -39.18
C TYR A 181 29.94 -34.12 -40.35
N ARG A 182 30.12 -33.14 -41.24
CA ARG A 182 31.00 -33.25 -42.42
C ARG A 182 31.58 -31.88 -42.75
N ASP A 183 32.87 -31.84 -43.08
CA ASP A 183 33.56 -30.66 -43.61
C ASP A 183 33.39 -29.38 -42.76
N GLY A 184 33.21 -29.51 -41.43
CA GLY A 184 33.03 -28.39 -40.50
C GLY A 184 31.56 -28.00 -40.24
N ASP A 185 30.62 -28.58 -40.99
CA ASP A 185 29.18 -28.34 -40.85
C ASP A 185 28.54 -29.46 -40.02
N PHE A 186 27.87 -29.04 -38.94
CA PHE A 186 27.06 -29.90 -38.10
C PHE A 186 25.58 -29.72 -38.43
N GLY A 187 24.84 -30.81 -38.49
CA GLY A 187 23.40 -30.81 -38.66
C GLY A 187 22.75 -31.88 -37.79
N THR A 188 21.57 -31.54 -37.28
CA THR A 188 20.76 -32.44 -36.48
C THR A 188 19.30 -32.37 -36.90
N TYR A 189 18.62 -33.52 -36.82
CA TYR A 189 17.19 -33.62 -37.02
C TYR A 189 16.59 -34.62 -36.02
N VAL A 190 15.43 -34.30 -35.46
CA VAL A 190 14.75 -35.16 -34.47
C VAL A 190 13.47 -35.71 -35.06
N THR A 191 13.32 -37.03 -35.00
CA THR A 191 12.16 -37.78 -35.49
C THR A 191 11.44 -38.47 -34.34
N GLN A 192 10.17 -38.82 -34.55
CA GLN A 192 9.33 -39.37 -33.49
C GLN A 192 9.85 -40.70 -32.94
N GLY A 193 10.43 -41.56 -33.79
CA GLY A 193 10.94 -42.86 -33.39
C GLY A 193 9.85 -43.71 -32.71
N ALA A 194 10.16 -44.23 -31.52
CA ALA A 194 9.25 -45.07 -30.72
C ALA A 194 8.37 -44.27 -29.75
N ALA A 195 8.48 -42.95 -29.72
CA ALA A 195 7.70 -42.13 -28.80
C ALA A 195 6.23 -41.97 -29.26
N SER A 196 5.33 -41.75 -28.31
CA SER A 196 3.89 -41.60 -28.57
C SER A 196 3.48 -40.21 -29.11
N VAL A 197 4.39 -39.24 -29.12
CA VAL A 197 4.13 -37.86 -29.54
C VAL A 197 5.16 -37.43 -30.58
N SER A 198 4.80 -36.64 -31.58
CA SER A 198 5.80 -36.11 -32.52
C SER A 198 6.59 -34.95 -31.91
N PRO A 199 7.86 -34.72 -32.31
CA PRO A 199 8.68 -33.61 -31.81
C PRO A 199 8.00 -32.24 -31.98
N GLY A 200 7.37 -31.98 -33.12
CA GLY A 200 6.65 -30.73 -33.36
C GLY A 200 5.43 -30.54 -32.44
N LYS A 201 4.71 -31.61 -32.12
CA LYS A 201 3.59 -31.57 -31.16
C LYS A 201 4.11 -31.31 -29.74
N ALA A 202 5.19 -31.97 -29.32
CA ALA A 202 5.83 -31.77 -28.02
C ALA A 202 6.27 -30.31 -27.83
N GLN A 203 6.93 -29.72 -28.84
CA GLN A 203 7.33 -28.31 -28.82
C GLN A 203 6.15 -27.36 -28.72
N ARG A 204 5.08 -27.58 -29.49
CA ARG A 204 3.87 -26.74 -29.44
C ARG A 204 3.22 -26.77 -28.06
N VAL A 205 3.09 -27.96 -27.47
CA VAL A 205 2.51 -28.13 -26.12
C VAL A 205 3.40 -27.45 -25.06
N ALA A 206 4.71 -27.60 -25.15
CA ALA A 206 5.65 -26.92 -24.25
C ALA A 206 5.54 -25.40 -24.38
N LYS A 207 5.53 -24.87 -25.61
CA LYS A 207 5.35 -23.43 -25.87
C LYS A 207 4.03 -22.91 -25.32
N GLN A 208 2.93 -23.62 -25.56
CA GLN A 208 1.61 -23.27 -25.02
C GLN A 208 1.62 -23.23 -23.48
N ARG A 209 2.26 -24.20 -22.82
CA ARG A 209 2.40 -24.22 -21.36
C ARG A 209 3.18 -23.00 -20.86
N ILE A 210 4.29 -22.66 -21.51
CA ILE A 210 5.10 -21.49 -21.17
C ILE A 210 4.29 -20.21 -21.37
N THR A 211 3.64 -20.05 -22.52
CA THR A 211 2.79 -18.89 -22.82
C THR A 211 1.66 -18.75 -21.80
N TYR A 212 0.96 -19.84 -21.49
CA TYR A 212 -0.06 -19.84 -20.45
C TYR A 212 0.52 -19.39 -19.10
N ARG A 213 1.67 -19.95 -18.68
CA ARG A 213 2.31 -19.54 -17.43
C ARG A 213 2.70 -18.05 -17.42
N ILE A 214 3.25 -17.54 -18.52
CA ILE A 214 3.57 -16.11 -18.68
C ILE A 214 2.30 -15.27 -18.54
N THR A 215 1.20 -15.65 -19.20
CA THR A 215 -0.07 -14.91 -19.10
C THR A 215 -0.62 -14.89 -17.68
N THR A 216 -0.59 -16.03 -16.98
CA THR A 216 -0.99 -16.13 -15.57
C THR A 216 -0.13 -15.24 -14.67
N LEU A 217 1.20 -15.34 -14.77
CA LEU A 217 2.12 -14.53 -13.97
C LEU A 217 1.97 -13.03 -14.26
N THR A 218 1.71 -12.66 -15.51
CA THR A 218 1.44 -11.26 -15.89
C THR A 218 0.15 -10.76 -15.25
N HIS A 219 -0.89 -11.58 -15.25
CA HIS A 219 -2.15 -11.25 -14.59
C HIS A 219 -1.97 -11.10 -13.07
N GLU A 220 -1.33 -12.07 -12.41
CA GLU A 220 -1.01 -12.03 -10.98
C GLU A 220 -0.22 -10.75 -10.63
N ARG A 221 0.84 -10.43 -11.40
CA ARG A 221 1.62 -9.19 -11.22
C ARG A 221 0.74 -7.95 -11.33
N ASN A 222 -0.12 -7.86 -12.36
CA ASN A 222 -0.99 -6.70 -12.56
C ASN A 222 -1.98 -6.56 -11.41
N THR A 223 -2.56 -7.65 -10.92
CA THR A 223 -3.47 -7.61 -9.75
C THR A 223 -2.74 -7.17 -8.48
N ALA A 224 -1.51 -7.65 -8.27
CA ALA A 224 -0.68 -7.23 -7.13
C ALA A 224 -0.35 -5.73 -7.21
N GLN A 225 -0.05 -5.20 -8.40
CA GLN A 225 0.19 -3.78 -8.60
C GLN A 225 -1.05 -2.94 -8.28
N MET A 226 -2.23 -3.34 -8.79
CA MET A 226 -3.49 -2.64 -8.48
C MET A 226 -3.79 -2.61 -6.98
N LEU A 227 -3.51 -3.71 -6.26
CA LEU A 227 -3.65 -3.77 -4.81
C LEU A 227 -2.67 -2.84 -4.10
N ALA A 228 -1.41 -2.79 -4.56
CA ALA A 228 -0.40 -1.88 -4.02
C ALA A 228 -0.82 -0.41 -4.22
N ASP A 229 -1.29 -0.06 -5.41
CA ASP A 229 -1.75 1.29 -5.73
C ASP A 229 -2.95 1.69 -4.85
N SER A 230 -3.92 0.79 -4.65
CA SER A 230 -5.07 1.04 -3.76
C SER A 230 -4.66 1.18 -2.29
N LEU A 231 -3.67 0.41 -1.83
CA LEU A 231 -3.14 0.55 -0.48
C LEU A 231 -2.40 1.88 -0.30
N GLN A 232 -1.67 2.33 -1.32
CA GLN A 232 -1.00 3.63 -1.31
C GLN A 232 -2.01 4.77 -1.23
N GLU A 233 -3.08 4.74 -2.03
CA GLU A 233 -4.14 5.76 -1.97
C GLU A 233 -4.80 5.82 -0.58
N ARG A 234 -5.06 4.66 0.03
CA ARG A 234 -5.58 4.61 1.41
C ARG A 234 -4.59 5.16 2.43
N HIS A 235 -3.30 4.86 2.25
CA HIS A 235 -2.25 5.39 3.12
C HIS A 235 -2.22 6.92 3.05
N ASP A 236 -2.19 7.48 1.85
CA ASP A 236 -2.17 8.93 1.63
C ASP A 236 -3.41 9.62 2.22
N ASN A 237 -4.60 9.02 2.06
CA ASN A 237 -5.83 9.52 2.68
C ASN A 237 -5.77 9.50 4.22
N LEU A 238 -5.19 8.45 4.81
CA LEU A 238 -5.02 8.34 6.26
C LEU A 238 -4.01 9.37 6.76
N GLU A 239 -2.92 9.62 6.04
CA GLU A 239 -1.95 10.66 6.38
C GLU A 239 -2.58 12.06 6.35
N GLU A 240 -3.36 12.37 5.31
CA GLU A 240 -4.11 13.63 5.22
C GLU A 240 -5.07 13.79 6.41
N ARG A 241 -5.77 12.70 6.79
CA ARG A 241 -6.68 12.72 7.93
C ARG A 241 -5.97 12.88 9.26
N ILE A 242 -4.80 12.29 9.44
CA ILE A 242 -3.96 12.50 10.63
C ILE A 242 -3.53 13.97 10.71
N LEU A 243 -3.12 14.57 9.60
CA LEU A 243 -2.72 15.98 9.55
C LEU A 243 -3.88 16.92 9.87
N PHE A 244 -5.07 16.64 9.31
CA PHE A 244 -6.29 17.36 9.66
C PHE A 244 -6.61 17.29 11.16
N LEU A 245 -6.59 16.09 11.74
CA LEU A 245 -6.88 15.89 13.17
C LEU A 245 -5.86 16.59 14.08
N ARG A 246 -4.57 16.59 13.72
CA ARG A 246 -3.53 17.32 14.46
C ARG A 246 -3.75 18.84 14.42
N ASN A 247 -4.15 19.37 13.26
CA ASN A 247 -4.46 20.80 13.14
C ASN A 247 -5.68 21.17 13.98
N GLU A 248 -6.72 20.33 13.97
CA GLU A 248 -7.92 20.53 14.77
C GLU A 248 -7.63 20.42 16.28
N GLU A 249 -6.80 19.46 16.69
CA GLU A 249 -6.34 19.34 18.08
C GLU A 249 -5.61 20.62 18.54
N SER A 250 -4.69 21.14 17.73
CA SER A 250 -3.98 22.40 18.01
C SER A 250 -4.94 23.58 18.12
N ARG A 251 -5.95 23.66 17.24
CA ARG A 251 -7.00 24.69 17.28
C ARG A 251 -7.78 24.62 18.59
N LEU A 252 -8.24 23.43 18.97
CA LEU A 252 -9.02 23.22 20.21
C LEU A 252 -8.17 23.50 21.46
N GLN A 253 -6.90 23.13 21.47
CA GLN A 253 -6.00 23.45 22.58
C GLN A 253 -5.81 24.97 22.75
N SER A 254 -5.67 25.70 21.65
CA SER A 254 -5.63 27.17 21.66
C SER A 254 -6.93 27.78 22.17
N GLU A 255 -8.07 27.25 21.74
CA GLU A 255 -9.40 27.68 22.19
C GLU A 255 -9.57 27.44 23.70
N ILE A 256 -9.21 26.27 24.21
CA ILE A 256 -9.22 25.95 25.64
C ILE A 256 -8.33 26.91 26.44
N ALA A 257 -7.12 27.20 25.95
CA ALA A 257 -6.22 28.16 26.61
C ALA A 257 -6.83 29.56 26.67
N SER A 258 -7.46 30.01 25.58
CA SER A 258 -8.13 31.32 25.51
C SER A 258 -9.34 31.41 26.46
N LEU A 259 -10.14 30.34 26.55
CA LEU A 259 -11.26 30.24 27.48
C LEU A 259 -10.77 30.20 28.94
N GLY A 260 -9.67 29.51 29.21
CA GLY A 260 -9.01 29.52 30.52
C GLY A 260 -8.61 30.93 30.94
N GLN A 261 -7.95 31.68 30.06
CA GLN A 261 -7.59 33.08 30.30
C GLN A 261 -8.82 33.98 30.52
N ALA A 262 -9.87 33.82 29.69
CA ALA A 262 -11.10 34.59 29.82
C ALA A 262 -11.81 34.30 31.14
N ARG A 263 -11.86 33.03 31.56
CA ARG A 263 -12.41 32.61 32.86
C ARG A 263 -11.62 33.25 34.00
N ASP A 264 -10.29 33.16 33.97
CA ASP A 264 -9.45 33.69 35.06
C ASP A 264 -9.56 35.22 35.15
N ALA A 265 -9.62 35.92 34.01
CA ALA A 265 -9.87 37.36 33.98
C ALA A 265 -11.26 37.72 34.52
N ALA A 266 -12.29 36.93 34.23
CA ALA A 266 -13.63 37.14 34.74
C ALA A 266 -13.69 36.94 36.27
N ILE A 267 -13.00 35.93 36.81
CA ILE A 267 -12.88 35.69 38.26
C ILE A 267 -12.22 36.89 38.93
N VAL A 268 -11.07 37.36 38.42
CA VAL A 268 -10.38 38.53 38.97
C VAL A 268 -11.27 39.77 38.95
N LYS A 269 -12.00 40.00 37.86
CA LYS A 269 -12.92 41.14 37.75
C LYS A 269 -14.08 41.04 38.75
N SER A 270 -14.62 39.84 38.96
CA SER A 270 -15.66 39.58 39.96
C SER A 270 -15.16 39.87 41.37
N ASP A 271 -13.99 39.35 41.75
CA ASP A 271 -13.37 39.58 43.06
C ASP A 271 -13.09 41.07 43.31
N MET A 272 -12.62 41.78 42.29
CA MET A 272 -12.39 43.23 42.38
C MET A 272 -13.71 44.00 42.57
N ALA A 273 -14.75 43.64 41.83
CA ALA A 273 -16.06 44.27 41.96
C ALA A 273 -16.68 44.01 43.34
N GLU A 274 -16.57 42.80 43.87
CA GLU A 274 -17.04 42.45 45.21
C GLU A 274 -16.30 43.25 46.29
N ARG A 275 -14.95 43.32 46.22
CA ARG A 275 -14.16 44.15 47.14
C ARG A 275 -14.54 45.62 47.07
N GLN A 276 -14.75 46.15 45.87
CA GLN A 276 -15.17 47.54 45.69
C GLN A 276 -16.57 47.77 46.27
N SER A 277 -17.50 46.84 46.07
CA SER A 277 -18.84 46.90 46.68
C SER A 277 -18.75 46.94 48.21
N LEU A 278 -17.96 46.05 48.82
CA LEU A 278 -17.77 46.02 50.28
C LEU A 278 -17.17 47.33 50.82
N LEU A 279 -16.21 47.93 50.11
CA LEU A 279 -15.65 49.22 50.49
C LEU A 279 -16.68 50.35 50.39
N LEU A 280 -17.47 50.39 49.32
CA LEU A 280 -18.53 51.37 49.14
C LEU A 280 -19.62 51.21 50.20
N GLU A 281 -20.05 49.99 50.49
CA GLU A 281 -20.99 49.70 51.58
C GLU A 281 -20.47 50.18 52.92
N LYS A 282 -19.19 49.94 53.23
CA LYS A 282 -18.57 50.44 54.46
C LYS A 282 -18.56 51.97 54.50
N GLN A 283 -18.22 52.63 53.40
CA GLN A 283 -18.22 54.10 53.31
C GLN A 283 -19.61 54.69 53.48
N LEU A 284 -20.63 54.08 52.86
CA LEU A 284 -22.01 54.54 52.95
C LEU A 284 -22.60 54.34 54.35
N ASN A 285 -22.25 53.25 55.02
CA ASN A 285 -22.82 52.89 56.32
C ASN A 285 -21.97 53.36 57.53
N SER A 286 -20.90 54.12 57.32
CA SER A 286 -20.08 54.66 58.40
C SER A 286 -20.38 56.13 58.68
N ILE A 287 -20.29 56.52 59.96
CA ILE A 287 -20.19 57.93 60.37
C ILE A 287 -18.71 58.31 60.41
N PHE A 288 -18.36 59.45 59.82
CA PHE A 288 -17.00 60.00 59.88
C PHE A 288 -16.99 61.10 60.93
N TYR A 289 -16.16 60.96 61.96
CA TYR A 289 -16.16 61.91 63.05
C TYR A 289 -14.79 62.27 63.60
N GLU A 290 -14.76 63.35 64.35
CA GLU A 290 -13.58 63.82 65.07
C GLU A 290 -14.03 64.39 66.43
N VAL A 291 -13.26 64.10 67.48
CA VAL A 291 -13.63 64.46 68.86
C VAL A 291 -12.53 65.33 69.44
N ASN A 292 -12.91 66.46 70.02
CA ASN A 292 -11.97 67.33 70.74
C ASN A 292 -12.68 68.22 71.76
N THR A 293 -11.93 68.99 72.54
CA THR A 293 -12.48 69.97 73.48
C THR A 293 -13.15 71.12 72.72
N MET A 294 -14.18 71.73 73.32
CA MET A 294 -14.85 72.90 72.73
C MET A 294 -13.88 74.06 72.51
N ASP A 295 -12.90 74.24 73.40
CA ASP A 295 -11.94 75.33 73.32
C ASP A 295 -10.98 75.15 72.15
N TYR A 296 -10.50 73.91 71.92
CA TYR A 296 -9.77 73.56 70.71
C TYR A 296 -10.57 73.89 69.45
N TRP A 297 -11.83 73.45 69.37
CA TRP A 297 -12.68 73.70 68.19
C TRP A 297 -12.92 75.19 67.91
N LYS A 298 -12.91 76.03 68.95
CA LYS A 298 -12.98 77.49 68.83
C LYS A 298 -11.67 78.10 68.36
N GLU A 299 -10.54 77.62 68.89
CA GLU A 299 -9.20 78.08 68.51
C GLU A 299 -8.92 77.81 67.03
N VAL A 300 -9.22 76.61 66.54
CA VAL A 300 -9.06 76.24 65.11
C VAL A 300 -10.14 76.84 64.19
N ARG A 301 -11.01 77.70 64.73
CA ARG A 301 -12.10 78.42 64.03
C ARG A 301 -13.12 77.51 63.32
N VAL A 302 -13.23 76.26 63.74
CA VAL A 302 -14.23 75.28 63.24
C VAL A 302 -15.59 75.58 63.85
N VAL A 303 -15.63 75.97 65.13
CA VAL A 303 -16.84 76.40 65.84
C VAL A 303 -16.70 77.87 66.25
N SER A 304 -17.73 78.69 66.02
CA SER A 304 -17.78 80.07 66.52
C SER A 304 -18.91 80.24 67.54
N ASP A 305 -18.68 81.11 68.54
CA ASP A 305 -19.64 81.44 69.60
C ASP A 305 -20.14 82.87 69.39
N PRO A 306 -21.26 83.08 68.68
CA PRO A 306 -21.78 84.42 68.41
C PRO A 306 -22.33 85.06 69.70
N PHE A 307 -22.21 86.40 69.80
CA PHE A 307 -22.64 87.19 70.97
C PHE A 307 -24.16 87.05 71.28
N PHE A 308 -24.96 86.64 70.29
CA PHE A 308 -26.34 86.19 70.45
C PHE A 308 -26.54 84.84 69.73
N GLY A 309 -27.09 83.86 70.46
CA GLY A 309 -27.29 82.49 69.97
C GLY A 309 -26.19 81.52 70.42
N GLY A 310 -26.46 80.21 70.36
CA GLY A 310 -25.48 79.20 70.76
C GLY A 310 -24.39 78.93 69.69
N PRO A 311 -23.31 78.21 70.05
CA PRO A 311 -22.20 77.88 69.15
C PRO A 311 -22.66 77.28 67.81
N ARG A 312 -22.02 77.66 66.70
CA ARG A 312 -22.30 77.15 65.34
C ARG A 312 -21.02 76.75 64.61
N VAL A 313 -21.12 75.79 63.69
CA VAL A 313 -20.02 75.41 62.80
C VAL A 313 -19.80 76.49 61.76
N LYS A 314 -18.57 76.97 61.62
CA LYS A 314 -18.18 77.98 60.63
C LYS A 314 -17.64 77.32 59.35
N SER A 315 -16.80 76.31 59.49
CA SER A 315 -16.30 75.51 58.37
C SER A 315 -15.77 74.16 58.87
N LEU A 316 -16.11 73.08 58.15
CA LEU A 316 -15.54 71.74 58.36
C LEU A 316 -14.34 71.46 57.44
N THR A 317 -13.96 72.40 56.57
CA THR A 317 -12.91 72.20 55.54
C THR A 317 -11.54 71.92 56.14
N ASN A 318 -11.27 72.44 57.35
CA ASN A 318 -9.99 72.27 58.04
C ASN A 318 -9.98 71.09 59.02
N VAL A 319 -11.08 70.32 59.12
CA VAL A 319 -11.17 69.15 60.00
C VAL A 319 -10.72 67.91 59.25
N LYS A 320 -9.68 67.25 59.76
CA LYS A 320 -9.30 65.91 59.31
C LYS A 320 -10.15 64.91 60.10
N PHE A 321 -11.21 64.39 59.50
CA PHE A 321 -12.04 63.33 60.08
C PHE A 321 -11.26 62.02 60.06
N SER A 322 -10.49 61.78 61.11
CA SER A 322 -9.56 60.65 61.19
C SER A 322 -10.23 59.38 61.72
N GLN A 323 -11.39 59.52 62.36
CA GLN A 323 -12.15 58.42 62.95
C GLN A 323 -13.37 58.10 62.10
N SER A 324 -13.66 56.80 61.95
CA SER A 324 -14.85 56.29 61.27
C SER A 324 -15.44 55.13 62.06
N HIS A 325 -16.76 55.08 62.17
CA HIS A 325 -17.45 54.01 62.88
C HIS A 325 -18.56 53.44 61.98
N ASP A 326 -18.50 52.13 61.70
CA ASP A 326 -19.55 51.43 60.92
C ASP A 326 -20.80 51.29 61.78
N LEU A 327 -21.89 51.90 61.33
CA LEU A 327 -23.15 51.97 62.07
C LEU A 327 -23.89 50.61 62.11
N ARG A 328 -23.43 49.62 61.34
CA ARG A 328 -23.91 48.23 61.40
C ARG A 328 -23.31 47.45 62.57
N GLU A 329 -22.07 47.75 62.96
CA GLU A 329 -21.35 47.02 64.02
C GLU A 329 -21.69 47.53 65.43
N GLY A 330 -22.10 48.80 65.55
CA GLY A 330 -22.53 49.37 66.82
C GLY A 330 -23.15 50.75 66.66
N LYS A 331 -23.99 51.16 67.60
CA LYS A 331 -24.67 52.45 67.59
C LYS A 331 -24.21 53.40 68.69
N ILE A 332 -23.15 53.03 69.41
CA ILE A 332 -22.66 53.76 70.58
C ILE A 332 -21.23 54.18 70.32
N LEU A 333 -20.99 55.49 70.32
CA LEU A 333 -19.66 56.08 70.33
C LEU A 333 -19.28 56.34 71.78
N THR A 334 -18.06 55.97 72.17
CA THR A 334 -17.57 56.15 73.55
C THR A 334 -16.38 57.09 73.53
N PHE A 335 -16.38 58.07 74.42
CA PHE A 335 -15.32 59.06 74.57
C PHE A 335 -14.80 59.03 76.01
N ASP A 336 -13.48 59.06 76.16
CA ASP A 336 -12.79 58.91 77.44
C ASP A 336 -11.94 60.16 77.73
N THR A 337 -12.00 60.66 78.96
CA THR A 337 -11.18 61.79 79.46
C THR A 337 -9.68 61.55 79.32
N LEU A 338 -9.20 60.30 79.35
CA LEU A 338 -7.78 59.95 79.14
C LEU A 338 -7.22 60.45 77.80
N THR A 339 -8.10 60.60 76.80
CA THR A 339 -7.73 61.09 75.46
C THR A 339 -7.60 62.61 75.42
N PHE A 340 -8.12 63.31 76.44
CA PHE A 340 -8.22 64.78 76.51
C PHE A 340 -7.75 65.27 77.88
N PRO A 341 -6.42 65.39 78.12
CA PRO A 341 -5.85 65.72 79.43
C PRO A 341 -6.24 67.11 79.96
N GLU A 342 -6.82 67.96 79.12
CA GLU A 342 -7.32 69.29 79.46
C GLU A 342 -8.67 69.26 80.23
N LEU A 343 -9.38 68.14 80.20
CA LEU A 343 -10.69 67.98 80.86
C LEU A 343 -10.55 67.20 82.17
N LYS A 344 -11.11 67.72 83.28
CA LYS A 344 -11.13 66.99 84.56
C LYS A 344 -12.30 66.01 84.66
N ARG A 345 -13.37 66.28 83.94
CA ARG A 345 -14.55 65.42 83.72
C ARG A 345 -15.26 65.87 82.45
N ILE A 346 -16.13 65.05 81.87
CA ILE A 346 -16.99 65.39 80.73
C ILE A 346 -18.40 65.65 81.26
N LYS A 347 -18.80 66.91 81.52
CA LYS A 347 -20.20 67.23 81.83
C LYS A 347 -21.08 67.36 80.60
N LYS A 348 -20.50 67.65 79.43
CA LYS A 348 -21.29 67.93 78.23
C LYS A 348 -20.57 67.55 76.95
N VAL A 349 -21.30 66.91 76.04
CA VAL A 349 -20.86 66.63 74.67
C VAL A 349 -21.78 67.37 73.70
N ASN A 350 -21.19 68.18 72.83
CA ASN A 350 -21.90 68.91 71.80
C ASN A 350 -21.64 68.26 70.44
N ILE A 351 -22.70 67.78 69.79
CA ILE A 351 -22.61 67.24 68.43
C ILE A 351 -22.83 68.37 67.42
N PHE A 352 -22.01 68.40 66.37
CA PHE A 352 -22.19 69.31 65.25
C PHE A 352 -22.13 68.60 63.89
N PRO A 353 -22.88 69.08 62.88
CA PRO A 353 -23.76 70.26 62.89
C PRO A 353 -24.97 70.13 63.83
N ARG A 354 -25.45 71.25 64.38
CA ARG A 354 -26.61 71.29 65.31
C ARG A 354 -27.96 70.99 64.64
N THR A 355 -27.94 70.54 63.39
CA THR A 355 -29.11 70.01 62.69
C THR A 355 -29.63 68.75 63.36
N PHE A 356 -28.75 67.99 64.04
CA PHE A 356 -29.13 66.81 64.78
C PHE A 356 -29.80 67.13 66.12
N LYS A 357 -30.88 66.44 66.44
CA LYS A 357 -31.72 66.68 67.63
C LYS A 357 -31.44 65.68 68.76
N GLU A 358 -30.94 66.19 69.88
CA GLU A 358 -30.76 65.43 71.12
C GLU A 358 -32.12 64.94 71.66
N GLY A 359 -32.17 63.68 72.13
CA GLY A 359 -33.37 63.00 72.63
C GLY A 359 -34.25 62.37 71.53
N GLN A 360 -34.12 62.77 70.27
CA GLN A 360 -34.85 62.20 69.14
C GLN A 360 -33.96 61.37 68.20
N GLU A 361 -32.78 61.91 67.87
CA GLU A 361 -31.87 61.33 66.87
C GLU A 361 -30.61 60.74 67.53
N TYR A 362 -30.23 61.26 68.69
CA TYR A 362 -29.16 60.72 69.53
C TYR A 362 -29.45 60.97 71.02
N ILE A 363 -28.85 60.19 71.90
CA ILE A 363 -28.84 60.39 73.36
C ILE A 363 -27.41 60.38 73.84
N ILE A 364 -27.11 61.27 74.79
CA ILE A 364 -25.81 61.32 75.47
C ILE A 364 -26.01 60.88 76.91
N SER A 365 -25.21 59.92 77.35
CA SER A 365 -25.16 59.45 78.74
C SER A 365 -23.73 59.48 79.24
N PHE A 366 -23.54 59.74 80.53
CA PHE A 366 -22.24 59.85 81.18
C PHE A 366 -22.11 58.76 82.24
N ASP A 367 -20.90 58.31 82.52
CA ASP A 367 -20.67 57.46 83.68
C ASP A 367 -20.73 58.25 85.00
N GLU A 368 -20.87 57.56 86.13
CA GLU A 368 -21.10 58.17 87.45
C GLU A 368 -19.95 59.11 87.88
N SER A 369 -18.74 58.85 87.36
CA SER A 369 -17.53 59.62 87.64
C SER A 369 -17.36 60.83 86.70
N GLY A 370 -18.03 60.83 85.54
CA GLY A 370 -17.84 61.81 84.47
C GLY A 370 -16.56 61.59 83.65
N ASP A 371 -15.95 60.43 83.74
CA ASP A 371 -14.71 60.07 83.05
C ASP A 371 -14.98 59.58 81.62
N ARG A 372 -16.20 59.08 81.35
CA ARG A 372 -16.61 58.60 80.03
C ARG A 372 -17.97 59.16 79.61
N ALA A 373 -18.06 59.51 78.33
CA ALA A 373 -19.31 59.88 77.68
C ALA A 373 -19.66 58.85 76.60
N PHE A 374 -20.94 58.44 76.59
CA PHE A 374 -21.51 57.54 75.60
C PHE A 374 -22.52 58.31 74.76
N VAL A 375 -22.28 58.37 73.45
CA VAL A 375 -23.26 58.90 72.50
C VAL A 375 -23.91 57.73 71.79
N LYS A 376 -25.19 57.48 72.11
CA LYS A 376 -26.02 56.48 71.46
C LYS A 376 -26.80 57.12 70.32
N LEU A 377 -26.54 56.67 69.10
CA LEU A 377 -27.26 57.08 67.90
C LEU A 377 -28.59 56.31 67.82
N LEU A 378 -29.72 57.02 67.92
CA LEU A 378 -31.06 56.41 67.87
C LEU A 378 -31.52 56.19 66.43
N ARG A 379 -31.16 57.11 65.52
CA ARG A 379 -31.45 57.04 64.08
C ARG A 379 -30.13 57.04 63.27
N PRO A 380 -29.41 55.91 63.22
CA PRO A 380 -28.10 55.82 62.57
C PRO A 380 -28.13 56.24 61.10
N ASP A 381 -29.23 55.99 60.37
CA ASP A 381 -29.36 56.31 58.93
C ASP A 381 -29.16 57.81 58.62
N LEU A 382 -29.46 58.70 59.58
CA LEU A 382 -29.25 60.14 59.43
C LEU A 382 -27.77 60.56 59.58
N PHE A 383 -26.95 59.69 60.16
CA PHE A 383 -25.52 59.91 60.40
C PHE A 383 -24.63 59.16 59.40
N ALA A 384 -25.20 58.22 58.64
CA ALA A 384 -24.53 57.45 57.61
C ALA A 384 -23.97 58.36 56.50
N GLY A 385 -22.66 58.24 56.22
CA GLY A 385 -21.95 59.07 55.24
C GLY A 385 -21.75 60.53 55.66
N GLN A 386 -22.18 60.92 56.86
CA GLN A 386 -22.05 62.29 57.36
C GLN A 386 -20.70 62.52 58.05
N LYS A 387 -20.23 63.77 57.98
CA LYS A 387 -19.05 64.27 58.70
C LYS A 387 -19.51 65.04 59.94
N VAL A 388 -19.18 64.53 61.13
CA VAL A 388 -19.70 65.02 62.41
C VAL A 388 -18.53 65.35 63.34
N ILE A 389 -18.61 66.45 64.08
CA ILE A 389 -17.63 66.73 65.13
C ILE A 389 -18.30 66.67 66.50
N PHE A 390 -17.56 66.14 67.46
CA PHE A 390 -17.96 66.07 68.87
C PHE A 390 -17.09 67.05 69.67
N ALA A 391 -17.73 67.99 70.34
CA ALA A 391 -17.07 68.97 71.18
C ALA A 391 -17.35 68.66 72.66
N LEU A 392 -16.32 68.26 73.39
CA LEU A 392 -16.38 67.92 74.81
C LEU A 392 -16.21 69.19 75.68
N ARG A 393 -16.87 69.24 76.82
CA ARG A 393 -16.80 70.35 77.79
C ARG A 393 -16.77 69.81 79.23
N ASP A 394 -16.00 70.49 80.08
CA ASP A 394 -15.91 70.15 81.50
C ASP A 394 -17.20 70.39 82.25
#